data_AF-A0A9E0MLI0-F1
#
_entry.id   AF-A0A9E0MLI0-F1
#
_cell.length_a   1.000
_cell.length_b   1.000
_cell.length_c   1.000
_cell.angle_alpha   90.00
_cell.angle_beta   90.00
_cell.angle_gamma   90.00
#
_symmetry.space_group_name_H-M   'P 1'
#
loop_
_entity.id
_entity.type
_entity.pdbx_description
1 polymer ?
#
loop_
_entity_poly.entity_id
_entity_poly.type
_entity_poly.pdbx_seq_one_letter_code
_entity_poly.pdbx_strand_id
1 'polypeptide(L)'
;MARVRAFVALVAVAAPAVAHANPIELFGFGSRHGAHAGAGVADVDDMAATWMNPAGLAAGRRTLTTGLLGAVSNLRAEGQRLPLAQPGGGLFGLTLPAPLGGPLAGRVGLGLGMYVLPTSIVRITARFPDQPFFPYYQGRAERLVIVPGVGVALGGGWSVGVAANFLAGLTGGIEAGEGATRALEARVDEVVPAVARLVAGVTWRPRRDLAVAAVFRQRFEVPFQTTAETEVAGEPIDLDLAATGQFSPHQVAVGATWRPPGGAIHLDLGYARWSTYPGPFVAVGSALPLVGQLAAELPAVPWRDTVSARLAGDWTITERVTARGGYGFETSPVPAEQPGVTNLLDGPKHTVGLGLGLAWPRALGGKGLRLELHGQAQLVGSRAIAKTLLPAGSTAGSFEGLRDEVTDDPSDPATQGAQISNPGYPGLDSGGQVFSGGLTVEVGL
;
A
#
# COMPACT_ATOMS: atom_id res chain seq x y z
N MET A 1 -12.43 -52.50 -6.32
CA MET A 1 -11.21 -51.94 -5.71
C MET A 1 -10.69 -50.84 -6.63
N ALA A 2 -11.14 -49.60 -6.40
CA ALA A 2 -10.98 -48.47 -7.31
C ALA A 2 -9.66 -47.73 -7.01
N ARG A 3 -8.86 -47.50 -8.05
CA ARG A 3 -7.61 -46.75 -8.02
C ARG A 3 -7.93 -45.25 -8.00
N VAL A 4 -7.70 -44.59 -6.86
CA VAL A 4 -7.72 -43.12 -6.75
C VAL A 4 -6.39 -42.59 -7.30
N ARG A 5 -6.44 -41.92 -8.45
CA ARG A 5 -5.31 -41.19 -9.02
C ARG A 5 -5.18 -39.85 -8.30
N ALA A 6 -4.10 -39.68 -7.56
CA ALA A 6 -3.72 -38.42 -6.93
C ALA A 6 -3.30 -37.40 -8.00
N PHE A 7 -4.00 -36.27 -8.04
CA PHE A 7 -3.62 -35.10 -8.82
C PHE A 7 -2.68 -34.26 -7.95
N VAL A 8 -1.37 -34.43 -8.13
CA VAL A 8 -0.37 -33.54 -7.52
C VAL A 8 -0.31 -32.30 -8.41
N ALA A 9 -0.92 -31.21 -7.95
CA ALA A 9 -0.80 -29.92 -8.60
C ALA A 9 0.66 -29.43 -8.48
N LEU A 10 1.23 -29.16 -9.64
CA LEU A 10 2.56 -28.64 -9.88
C LEU A 10 2.77 -27.33 -9.09
N VAL A 11 3.50 -27.41 -7.97
CA VAL A 11 4.08 -26.22 -7.33
C VAL A 11 5.21 -25.77 -8.25
N ALA A 12 4.97 -24.71 -9.01
CA ALA A 12 6.00 -24.07 -9.80
C ALA A 12 7.10 -23.56 -8.85
N VAL A 13 8.27 -24.20 -8.93
CA VAL A 13 9.52 -23.71 -8.35
C VAL A 13 9.92 -22.47 -9.15
N ALA A 14 9.59 -21.29 -8.63
CA ALA A 14 10.20 -20.04 -9.05
C ALA A 14 11.40 -19.76 -8.13
N ALA A 15 12.56 -19.49 -8.76
CA ALA A 15 13.82 -19.12 -8.13
C ALA A 15 13.69 -17.91 -7.17
N PRO A 16 14.63 -17.71 -6.23
CA PRO A 16 14.49 -16.70 -5.18
C PRO A 16 14.61 -15.29 -5.77
N ALA A 17 13.48 -14.62 -5.99
CA ALA A 17 13.45 -13.17 -6.15
C ALA A 17 13.47 -12.57 -4.74
N VAL A 18 14.44 -11.70 -4.48
CA VAL A 18 14.53 -10.96 -3.21
C VAL A 18 13.27 -10.11 -3.09
N ALA A 19 12.51 -10.40 -2.04
CA ALA A 19 11.14 -9.98 -1.92
C ALA A 19 11.05 -8.81 -0.93
N HIS A 20 10.59 -7.66 -1.41
CA HIS A 20 10.55 -6.40 -0.66
C HIS A 20 9.21 -5.74 -0.93
N ALA A 21 8.28 -5.73 0.03
CA ALA A 21 7.21 -4.75 0.08
C ALA A 21 6.27 -4.78 1.32
N ASN A 22 5.39 -3.80 1.56
CA ASN A 22 4.31 -3.71 2.57
C ASN A 22 2.94 -4.00 1.89
N PRO A 23 2.55 -5.27 1.80
CA PRO A 23 1.44 -5.73 1.00
C PRO A 23 0.08 -5.54 1.65
N ILE A 24 -0.03 -5.23 2.95
CA ILE A 24 -1.30 -5.41 3.67
C ILE A 24 -2.38 -4.41 3.24
N GLU A 25 -1.97 -3.22 2.81
CA GLU A 25 -2.89 -2.17 2.33
C GLU A 25 -3.29 -2.40 0.86
N LEU A 26 -2.35 -2.85 0.03
CA LEU A 26 -2.60 -3.06 -1.41
C LEU A 26 -3.24 -4.42 -1.70
N PHE A 27 -2.85 -5.45 -0.95
CA PHE A 27 -3.17 -6.85 -1.25
C PHE A 27 -3.98 -7.55 -0.16
N GLY A 28 -4.29 -6.85 0.92
CA GLY A 28 -5.08 -7.37 2.03
C GLY A 28 -4.23 -7.98 3.14
N PHE A 29 -4.75 -7.93 4.38
CA PHE A 29 -4.06 -8.46 5.54
C PHE A 29 -4.48 -9.91 5.81
N GLY A 30 -3.62 -10.86 5.41
CA GLY A 30 -3.91 -12.29 5.49
C GLY A 30 -4.71 -12.81 4.30
N SER A 31 -4.69 -14.14 4.12
CA SER A 31 -5.23 -14.78 2.92
C SER A 31 -6.73 -14.59 2.72
N ARG A 32 -7.51 -14.54 3.80
CA ARG A 32 -8.96 -14.31 3.69
C ARG A 32 -9.27 -12.97 3.03
N HIS A 33 -8.62 -11.90 3.48
CA HIS A 33 -8.85 -10.56 2.93
C HIS A 33 -8.28 -10.40 1.52
N GLY A 34 -7.14 -11.02 1.22
CA GLY A 34 -6.61 -11.06 -0.14
C GLY A 34 -7.55 -11.77 -1.12
N ALA A 35 -8.21 -12.86 -0.69
CA ALA A 35 -9.24 -13.54 -1.48
C ALA A 35 -10.51 -12.69 -1.68
N HIS A 36 -10.82 -11.80 -0.74
CA HIS A 36 -11.96 -10.89 -0.80
C HIS A 36 -11.68 -9.57 -1.54
N ALA A 37 -10.51 -9.44 -2.19
CA ALA A 37 -10.08 -8.18 -2.82
C ALA A 37 -10.08 -6.99 -1.84
N GLY A 38 -9.84 -7.26 -0.55
CA GLY A 38 -9.86 -6.27 0.53
C GLY A 38 -11.26 -5.93 1.09
N ALA A 39 -12.32 -6.63 0.70
CA ALA A 39 -13.64 -6.48 1.33
C ALA A 39 -13.73 -7.21 2.69
N GLY A 40 -14.76 -6.90 3.46
CA GLY A 40 -15.10 -7.59 4.71
C GLY A 40 -14.92 -6.76 5.99
N VAL A 41 -14.94 -5.43 5.94
CA VAL A 41 -14.72 -4.60 7.16
C VAL A 41 -15.78 -4.82 8.26
N ALA A 42 -16.98 -5.31 7.92
CA ALA A 42 -18.03 -5.67 8.88
C ALA A 42 -17.92 -7.11 9.42
N ASP A 43 -17.00 -7.90 8.89
CA ASP A 43 -16.77 -9.30 9.25
C ASP A 43 -15.29 -9.64 9.29
N VAL A 44 -14.65 -9.21 10.37
CA VAL A 44 -13.26 -9.55 10.67
C VAL A 44 -13.13 -9.77 12.17
N ASP A 45 -12.50 -10.86 12.58
CA ASP A 45 -12.31 -11.23 13.98
C ASP A 45 -10.97 -11.94 14.26
N ASP A 46 -10.09 -11.97 13.25
CA ASP A 46 -8.74 -12.54 13.31
C ASP A 46 -7.68 -11.43 13.46
N MET A 47 -6.40 -11.75 13.27
CA MET A 47 -5.32 -10.74 13.37
C MET A 47 -5.55 -9.53 12.47
N ALA A 48 -6.22 -9.70 11.33
CA ALA A 48 -6.44 -8.65 10.37
C ALA A 48 -7.43 -7.61 10.90
N ALA A 49 -8.22 -7.92 11.94
CA ALA A 49 -9.08 -6.95 12.61
C ALA A 49 -8.29 -5.73 13.06
N THR A 50 -7.03 -5.89 13.45
CA THR A 50 -6.14 -4.78 13.84
C THR A 50 -6.00 -3.70 12.76
N TRP A 51 -6.12 -4.05 11.47
CA TRP A 51 -6.05 -3.11 10.34
C TRP A 51 -7.40 -2.90 9.65
N MET A 52 -8.15 -3.97 9.44
CA MET A 52 -9.39 -3.98 8.67
C MET A 52 -10.52 -3.32 9.43
N ASN A 53 -10.73 -3.70 10.70
CA ASN A 53 -11.68 -3.06 11.61
C ASN A 53 -11.40 -3.52 13.06
N PRO A 54 -10.79 -2.67 13.91
CA PRO A 54 -10.42 -3.07 15.26
C PRO A 54 -11.60 -3.43 16.17
N ALA A 55 -12.83 -3.01 15.84
CA ALA A 55 -14.03 -3.45 16.56
C ALA A 55 -14.25 -4.97 16.48
N GLY A 56 -13.70 -5.62 15.46
CA GLY A 56 -13.66 -7.07 15.32
C GLY A 56 -12.97 -7.81 16.47
N LEU A 57 -11.96 -7.17 17.10
CA LEU A 57 -11.23 -7.74 18.23
C LEU A 57 -12.12 -7.98 19.45
N ALA A 58 -13.26 -7.30 19.56
CA ALA A 58 -14.24 -7.52 20.62
C ALA A 58 -14.79 -8.96 20.66
N ALA A 59 -14.62 -9.74 19.58
CA ALA A 59 -14.94 -11.17 19.56
C ALA A 59 -14.08 -11.99 20.55
N GLY A 60 -12.91 -11.47 20.96
CA GLY A 60 -12.07 -12.11 21.98
C GLY A 60 -11.54 -13.47 21.58
N ARG A 61 -11.33 -13.71 20.27
CA ARG A 61 -10.74 -14.97 19.78
C ARG A 61 -9.37 -15.19 20.42
N ARG A 62 -9.03 -16.46 20.61
CA ARG A 62 -7.72 -16.93 21.06
C ARG A 62 -7.04 -17.61 19.90
N THR A 63 -6.30 -16.87 19.10
CA THR A 63 -5.65 -17.41 17.91
C THR A 63 -4.23 -16.91 17.76
N LEU A 64 -3.36 -17.82 17.35
CA LEU A 64 -2.07 -17.51 16.76
C LEU A 64 -2.20 -17.63 15.25
N THR A 65 -1.73 -16.62 14.54
CA THR A 65 -1.73 -16.57 13.08
C THR A 65 -0.31 -16.45 12.55
N THR A 66 0.03 -17.24 11.54
CA THR A 66 1.30 -17.13 10.80
C THR A 66 1.02 -17.28 9.31
N GLY A 67 1.84 -16.69 8.45
CA GLY A 67 1.60 -16.80 7.02
C GLY A 67 2.72 -16.23 6.17
N LEU A 68 2.54 -16.34 4.87
CA LEU A 68 3.39 -15.76 3.84
C LEU A 68 2.52 -14.97 2.88
N LEU A 69 3.01 -13.81 2.45
CA LEU A 69 2.32 -12.97 1.48
C LEU A 69 3.37 -12.32 0.58
N GLY A 70 3.12 -12.37 -0.73
CA GLY A 70 3.97 -11.73 -1.72
C GLY A 70 3.19 -11.21 -2.93
N ALA A 71 3.86 -10.40 -3.74
CA ALA A 71 3.32 -9.89 -4.99
C ALA A 71 4.40 -9.68 -6.05
N VAL A 72 3.98 -9.72 -7.31
CA VAL A 72 4.79 -9.42 -8.49
C VAL A 72 4.06 -8.40 -9.36
N SER A 73 4.83 -7.45 -9.91
CA SER A 73 4.29 -6.40 -10.77
C SER A 73 4.69 -6.61 -12.23
N ASN A 74 3.73 -6.56 -13.14
CA ASN A 74 3.91 -6.44 -14.59
C ASN A 74 3.35 -5.08 -15.08
N LEU A 75 3.58 -4.02 -14.31
CA LEU A 75 3.24 -2.67 -14.72
C LEU A 75 4.24 -2.17 -15.76
N ARG A 76 3.72 -1.48 -16.77
CA ARG A 76 4.44 -1.08 -17.96
C ARG A 76 4.21 0.40 -18.27
N ALA A 77 5.21 0.99 -18.89
CA ALA A 77 5.15 2.28 -19.57
C ALA A 77 5.81 2.10 -20.95
N GLU A 78 5.18 2.61 -22.02
CA GLU A 78 5.69 2.47 -23.40
C GLU A 78 6.03 1.01 -23.78
N GLY A 79 5.18 0.08 -23.34
CA GLY A 79 5.39 -1.36 -23.57
C GLY A 79 6.51 -2.01 -22.75
N GLN A 80 7.34 -1.23 -22.05
CA GLN A 80 8.43 -1.73 -21.19
C GLN A 80 7.97 -1.90 -19.75
N ARG A 81 8.40 -2.98 -19.11
CA ARG A 81 8.11 -3.24 -17.69
C ARG A 81 8.94 -2.31 -16.81
N LEU A 82 8.27 -1.56 -15.94
CA LEU A 82 8.96 -0.70 -14.99
C LEU A 82 9.47 -1.51 -13.79
N PRO A 83 10.68 -1.21 -13.29
CA PRO A 83 11.22 -1.85 -12.09
C PRO A 83 10.44 -1.36 -10.86
N LEU A 84 9.59 -2.23 -10.33
CA LEU A 84 8.88 -2.04 -9.07
C LEU A 84 9.24 -3.14 -8.09
N ALA A 85 9.18 -2.79 -6.81
CA ALA A 85 9.36 -3.71 -5.71
C ALA A 85 8.35 -4.88 -5.79
N GLN A 86 8.80 -6.08 -5.46
CA GLN A 86 8.00 -7.31 -5.51
C GLN A 86 7.95 -7.90 -4.09
N PRO A 87 6.87 -7.69 -3.32
CA PRO A 87 6.82 -8.11 -1.91
C PRO A 87 6.97 -9.59 -1.70
N GLY A 88 7.56 -9.94 -0.56
CA GLY A 88 7.45 -11.25 0.03
C GLY A 88 7.88 -11.17 1.47
N GLY A 89 7.01 -11.61 2.37
CA GLY A 89 7.25 -11.45 3.80
C GLY A 89 6.35 -12.33 4.63
N GLY A 90 6.70 -12.43 5.90
CA GLY A 90 5.99 -13.19 6.90
C GLY A 90 4.83 -12.40 7.48
N LEU A 91 3.69 -13.05 7.66
CA LEU A 91 2.58 -12.56 8.46
C LEU A 91 2.66 -13.22 9.83
N PHE A 92 2.48 -12.42 10.88
CA PHE A 92 2.37 -12.93 12.24
C PHE A 92 1.23 -12.21 12.94
N GLY A 93 0.46 -12.94 13.74
CA GLY A 93 -0.62 -12.33 14.49
C GLY A 93 -1.00 -13.09 15.73
N LEU A 94 -1.54 -12.35 16.68
CA LEU A 94 -2.03 -12.87 17.94
C LEU A 94 -3.33 -12.14 18.26
N THR A 95 -4.39 -12.90 18.54
CA THR A 95 -5.61 -12.36 19.16
C THR A 95 -5.88 -13.08 20.45
N LEU A 96 -6.24 -12.32 21.49
CA LEU A 96 -6.50 -12.84 22.82
C LEU A 96 -7.62 -12.03 23.49
N PRO A 97 -8.52 -12.64 24.28
CA PRO A 97 -9.38 -11.89 25.17
C PRO A 97 -8.54 -11.28 26.30
N ALA A 98 -8.86 -10.06 26.70
CA ALA A 98 -8.21 -9.45 27.85
C ALA A 98 -8.57 -10.22 29.13
N PRO A 99 -7.62 -10.45 30.06
CA PRO A 99 -7.85 -11.19 31.30
C PRO A 99 -8.58 -10.32 32.35
N LEU A 100 -9.72 -9.74 31.97
CA LEU A 100 -10.53 -8.86 32.83
C LEU A 100 -11.68 -9.65 33.47
N GLY A 101 -12.00 -9.31 34.72
CA GLY A 101 -13.12 -9.88 35.47
C GLY A 101 -14.36 -8.97 35.49
N GLY A 102 -15.41 -9.44 36.16
CA GLY A 102 -16.61 -8.63 36.43
C GLY A 102 -17.38 -8.20 35.16
N PRO A 103 -17.92 -6.97 35.11
CA PRO A 103 -18.72 -6.47 33.98
C PRO A 103 -17.99 -6.43 32.64
N LEU A 104 -16.65 -6.47 32.64
CA LEU A 104 -15.80 -6.42 31.43
C LEU A 104 -15.36 -7.81 30.96
N ALA A 105 -15.68 -8.88 31.70
CA ALA A 105 -15.31 -10.24 31.36
C ALA A 105 -15.86 -10.63 29.98
N GLY A 106 -14.98 -11.08 29.08
CA GLY A 106 -15.34 -11.48 27.72
C GLY A 106 -15.79 -10.35 26.79
N ARG A 107 -15.63 -9.08 27.19
CA ARG A 107 -16.02 -7.92 26.37
C ARG A 107 -14.86 -7.22 25.70
N VAL A 108 -13.64 -7.45 26.17
CA VAL A 108 -12.43 -6.78 25.67
C VAL A 108 -11.54 -7.82 25.01
N GLY A 109 -11.10 -7.54 23.79
CA GLY A 109 -10.11 -8.34 23.08
C GLY A 109 -8.91 -7.50 22.63
N LEU A 110 -7.76 -8.13 22.64
CA LEU A 110 -6.47 -7.60 22.23
C LEU A 110 -6.05 -8.26 20.93
N GLY A 111 -5.40 -7.50 20.07
CA GLY A 111 -4.87 -7.99 18.80
C GLY A 111 -3.49 -7.42 18.53
N LEU A 112 -2.64 -8.22 17.91
CA LEU A 112 -1.40 -7.78 17.29
C LEU A 112 -1.37 -8.39 15.88
N GLY A 113 -1.28 -7.53 14.87
CA GLY A 113 -0.99 -7.94 13.50
C GLY A 113 0.39 -7.44 13.09
N MET A 114 1.17 -8.28 12.44
CA MET A 114 2.48 -7.92 11.92
C MET A 114 2.67 -8.43 10.49
N TYR A 115 3.33 -7.62 9.68
CA TYR A 115 3.92 -8.04 8.42
C TYR A 115 5.41 -7.72 8.44
N VAL A 116 6.24 -8.76 8.37
CA VAL A 116 7.69 -8.68 8.54
C VAL A 116 8.39 -8.97 7.22
N LEU A 117 9.31 -8.08 6.88
CA LEU A 117 10.19 -8.21 5.71
C LEU A 117 11.49 -8.90 6.10
N PRO A 118 12.06 -9.76 5.23
CA PRO A 118 13.26 -10.53 5.56
C PRO A 118 14.54 -9.69 5.62
N THR A 119 14.61 -8.58 4.88
CA THR A 119 15.88 -7.89 4.57
C THR A 119 15.87 -6.38 4.77
N SER A 120 14.73 -5.76 5.10
CA SER A 120 14.61 -4.30 5.22
C SER A 120 13.50 -3.90 6.17
N ILE A 121 13.68 -2.82 6.94
CA ILE A 121 12.63 -2.30 7.83
C ILE A 121 11.74 -1.29 7.11
N VAL A 122 12.32 -0.42 6.29
CA VAL A 122 11.61 0.51 5.41
C VAL A 122 12.47 0.78 4.17
N ARG A 123 11.85 0.99 3.01
CA ARG A 123 12.50 1.59 1.84
C ARG A 123 11.78 2.89 1.47
N ILE A 124 12.56 3.93 1.21
CA ILE A 124 12.07 5.19 0.67
C ILE A 124 12.74 5.36 -0.69
N THR A 125 11.92 5.49 -1.73
CA THR A 125 12.40 5.76 -3.08
C THR A 125 11.77 7.06 -3.54
N ALA A 126 12.60 8.02 -3.88
CA ALA A 126 12.16 9.26 -4.48
C ALA A 126 12.70 9.35 -5.91
N ARG A 127 11.97 10.05 -6.79
CA ARG A 127 12.28 10.15 -8.22
C ARG A 127 12.14 11.58 -8.68
N PHE A 128 12.86 11.90 -9.75
CA PHE A 128 12.65 13.17 -10.44
C PHE A 128 11.26 13.21 -11.08
N PRO A 129 10.65 14.40 -11.22
CA PRO A 129 9.30 14.53 -11.76
C PRO A 129 9.10 13.98 -13.17
N ASP A 130 10.12 14.07 -14.00
CA ASP A 130 10.16 13.63 -15.39
C ASP A 130 10.39 12.12 -15.57
N GLN A 131 10.73 11.39 -14.51
CA GLN A 131 10.84 9.93 -14.60
C GLN A 131 9.45 9.28 -14.63
N PRO A 132 9.19 8.31 -15.52
CA PRO A 132 7.95 7.55 -15.49
C PRO A 132 7.93 6.55 -14.33
N PHE A 133 6.94 6.64 -13.45
CA PHE A 133 6.74 5.65 -12.38
C PHE A 133 5.31 5.62 -11.85
N PHE A 134 4.96 4.56 -11.13
CA PHE A 134 3.66 4.42 -10.48
C PHE A 134 3.69 4.84 -9.00
N PRO A 135 3.36 6.10 -8.65
CA PRO A 135 3.39 6.58 -7.25
C PRO A 135 2.43 5.84 -6.32
N TYR A 136 1.38 5.22 -6.86
CA TYR A 136 0.46 4.40 -6.07
C TYR A 136 1.13 3.16 -5.48
N TYR A 137 2.10 2.55 -6.16
CA TYR A 137 2.76 1.32 -5.70
C TYR A 137 4.11 1.58 -5.05
N GLN A 138 4.83 2.58 -5.55
CA GLN A 138 6.17 2.90 -5.07
C GLN A 138 6.15 3.30 -3.59
N GLY A 139 7.04 2.70 -2.80
CA GLY A 139 7.18 3.01 -1.38
C GLY A 139 6.04 2.46 -0.53
N ARG A 140 4.76 2.67 -0.85
CA ARG A 140 3.61 2.26 0.00
C ARG A 140 3.65 0.82 0.46
N ALA A 141 4.15 0.00 -0.43
CA ALA A 141 4.45 -1.34 -0.11
C ALA A 141 5.94 -1.46 0.15
N GLU A 142 6.64 -0.90 1.13
CA GLU A 142 8.03 -1.33 1.45
C GLU A 142 8.41 -1.08 2.90
N ARG A 143 7.64 -1.64 3.85
CA ARG A 143 7.92 -1.49 5.29
C ARG A 143 7.48 -2.67 6.16
N LEU A 144 8.13 -2.80 7.30
CA LEU A 144 7.62 -3.51 8.47
C LEU A 144 6.32 -2.85 8.91
N VAL A 145 5.30 -3.68 9.14
CA VAL A 145 4.02 -3.21 9.68
C VAL A 145 3.75 -3.89 11.00
N ILE A 146 3.47 -3.10 12.02
CA ILE A 146 3.09 -3.55 13.35
C ILE A 146 1.80 -2.81 13.71
N VAL A 147 0.74 -3.56 14.03
CA VAL A 147 -0.59 -3.01 14.31
C VAL A 147 -1.15 -3.65 15.58
N PRO A 148 -0.78 -3.15 16.77
CA PRO A 148 -1.47 -3.51 18.00
C PRO A 148 -2.85 -2.85 18.03
N GLY A 149 -3.82 -3.53 18.61
CA GLY A 149 -5.18 -3.02 18.74
C GLY A 149 -5.96 -3.62 19.89
N VAL A 150 -7.05 -2.95 20.23
CA VAL A 150 -8.03 -3.34 21.25
C VAL A 150 -9.44 -3.13 20.70
N GLY A 151 -10.33 -4.09 20.99
CA GLY A 151 -11.75 -4.00 20.68
C GLY A 151 -12.59 -4.27 21.92
N VAL A 152 -13.73 -3.58 22.00
CA VAL A 152 -14.66 -3.64 23.15
C VAL A 152 -16.09 -3.85 22.66
N ALA A 153 -16.78 -4.84 23.23
CA ALA A 153 -18.20 -5.06 23.07
C ALA A 153 -18.99 -4.18 24.05
N LEU A 154 -19.82 -3.27 23.52
CA LEU A 154 -20.60 -2.32 24.32
C LEU A 154 -21.99 -2.85 24.71
N GLY A 155 -22.46 -3.91 24.04
CA GLY A 155 -23.81 -4.45 24.18
C GLY A 155 -24.75 -3.99 23.06
N GLY A 156 -25.96 -4.56 22.98
CA GLY A 156 -26.94 -4.20 21.94
C GLY A 156 -26.47 -4.44 20.50
N GLY A 157 -25.51 -5.35 20.30
CA GLY A 157 -24.89 -5.62 19.00
C GLY A 157 -23.76 -4.66 18.61
N TRP A 158 -23.39 -3.69 19.47
CA TRP A 158 -22.33 -2.73 19.20
C TRP A 158 -20.96 -3.21 19.69
N SER A 159 -19.96 -2.98 18.84
CA SER A 159 -18.54 -3.16 19.13
C SER A 159 -17.78 -1.95 18.60
N VAL A 160 -16.78 -1.51 19.35
CA VAL A 160 -15.85 -0.44 18.94
C VAL A 160 -14.42 -0.93 19.11
N GLY A 161 -13.49 -0.36 18.39
CA GLY A 161 -12.08 -0.67 18.60
C GLY A 161 -11.16 0.39 18.05
N VAL A 162 -9.93 0.38 18.56
CA VAL A 162 -8.83 1.23 18.11
C VAL A 162 -7.58 0.39 17.96
N ALA A 163 -6.77 0.75 16.97
CA ALA A 163 -5.46 0.17 16.73
C ALA A 163 -4.49 1.27 16.26
N ALA A 164 -3.20 0.98 16.37
CA ALA A 164 -2.14 1.90 15.97
C ALA A 164 -1.33 1.27 14.83
N ASN A 165 -1.38 1.85 13.63
CA ASN A 165 -0.42 1.53 12.58
C ASN A 165 0.93 2.15 12.97
N PHE A 166 1.84 1.29 13.40
CA PHE A 166 3.10 1.68 14.02
C PHE A 166 4.29 1.34 13.12
N LEU A 167 5.19 2.30 12.99
CA LEU A 167 6.54 2.12 12.49
C LEU A 167 7.50 2.54 13.61
N ALA A 168 8.36 1.62 14.02
CA ALA A 168 9.41 1.91 14.99
C ALA A 168 10.42 2.91 14.39
N GLY A 169 10.94 3.81 15.21
CA GLY A 169 12.01 4.71 14.78
C GLY A 169 13.27 3.92 14.43
N LEU A 170 14.00 4.38 13.42
CA LEU A 170 15.24 3.77 12.96
C LEU A 170 16.37 4.77 13.18
N THR A 171 17.46 4.28 13.76
CA THR A 171 18.67 5.05 13.97
C THR A 171 19.80 4.21 13.40
N GLY A 172 20.53 4.73 12.42
CA GLY A 172 21.62 3.99 11.79
C GLY A 172 22.11 4.65 10.50
N GLY A 173 23.25 4.17 10.02
CA GLY A 173 23.82 4.62 8.75
C GLY A 173 22.92 4.26 7.59
N ILE A 174 22.54 5.26 6.80
CA ILE A 174 21.84 5.06 5.53
C ILE A 174 22.90 4.80 4.46
N GLU A 175 22.82 3.64 3.83
CA GLU A 175 23.51 3.40 2.56
C GLU A 175 22.72 4.12 1.46
N ALA A 176 23.12 5.35 1.14
CA ALA A 176 22.70 6.02 -0.08
C ALA A 176 23.52 5.46 -1.24
N GLY A 177 22.88 4.72 -2.15
CA GLY A 177 23.51 4.18 -3.36
C GLY A 177 23.11 4.97 -4.61
N GLU A 178 24.09 5.25 -5.48
CA GLU A 178 23.97 6.02 -6.72
C GLU A 178 22.98 5.43 -7.74
N GLY A 179 22.23 6.33 -8.40
CA GLY A 179 21.83 6.15 -9.80
C GLY A 179 22.93 6.66 -10.75
N ALA A 180 22.78 6.48 -12.06
CA ALA A 180 23.85 6.54 -13.07
C ALA A 180 24.69 7.86 -13.23
N THR A 181 24.54 8.90 -12.41
CA THR A 181 25.08 10.24 -12.71
C THR A 181 25.66 11.04 -11.52
N ARG A 182 26.50 10.44 -10.66
CA ARG A 182 27.44 11.10 -9.71
C ARG A 182 27.03 11.08 -8.23
N ALA A 183 28.05 10.81 -7.41
CA ALA A 183 28.01 10.54 -5.98
C ALA A 183 27.61 11.76 -5.16
N LEU A 184 26.60 11.57 -4.33
CA LEU A 184 26.32 12.40 -3.17
C LEU A 184 26.73 11.58 -1.95
N GLU A 185 27.71 12.06 -1.17
CA GLU A 185 28.02 11.46 0.13
C GLU A 185 26.99 11.97 1.14
N ALA A 186 25.92 11.19 1.36
CA ALA A 186 24.95 11.48 2.40
C ALA A 186 25.58 11.23 3.78
N ARG A 187 25.47 12.19 4.69
CA ARG A 187 26.00 12.06 6.06
C ARG A 187 25.29 10.92 6.81
N VAL A 188 26.09 10.16 7.57
CA VAL A 188 25.81 8.88 8.25
C VAL A 188 24.90 8.95 9.50
N ASP A 189 24.35 10.12 9.84
CA ASP A 189 23.56 10.33 11.06
C ASP A 189 22.07 10.54 10.76
N GLU A 190 21.38 9.53 10.22
CA GLU A 190 19.96 9.66 9.92
C GLU A 190 19.06 8.96 10.95
N VAL A 191 18.06 9.70 11.44
CA VAL A 191 17.06 9.26 12.41
C VAL A 191 15.69 9.29 11.75
N VAL A 192 15.14 8.11 11.44
CA VAL A 192 13.73 7.99 11.07
C VAL A 192 12.93 7.98 12.37
N PRO A 193 12.03 8.94 12.63
CA PRO A 193 11.27 8.98 13.87
C PRO A 193 10.26 7.84 13.94
N ALA A 194 9.88 7.45 15.16
CA ALA A 194 8.76 6.52 15.35
C ALA A 194 7.44 7.19 14.92
N VAL A 195 6.64 6.48 14.13
CA VAL A 195 5.37 6.99 13.61
C VAL A 195 4.25 6.05 14.05
N ALA A 196 3.27 6.60 14.78
CA ALA A 196 2.03 5.91 15.13
C ALA A 196 0.83 6.64 14.51
N ARG A 197 -0.08 5.90 13.88
CA ARG A 197 -1.32 6.45 13.29
C ARG A 197 -2.54 5.64 13.66
N LEU A 198 -3.63 6.33 13.95
CA LEU A 198 -4.88 5.72 14.42
C LEU A 198 -5.59 4.93 13.31
N VAL A 199 -6.04 3.74 13.66
CA VAL A 199 -7.12 3.01 12.99
C VAL A 199 -8.25 2.87 13.99
N ALA A 200 -9.44 3.39 13.68
CA ALA A 200 -10.60 3.35 14.56
C ALA A 200 -11.76 2.68 13.83
N GLY A 201 -12.49 1.81 14.51
CA GLY A 201 -13.57 1.05 13.91
C GLY A 201 -14.78 0.90 14.83
N VAL A 202 -15.95 0.79 14.21
CA VAL A 202 -17.22 0.47 14.86
C VAL A 202 -17.95 -0.58 14.04
N THR A 203 -18.60 -1.52 14.73
CA THR A 203 -19.45 -2.53 14.12
C THR A 203 -20.77 -2.60 14.89
N TRP A 204 -21.86 -2.65 14.15
CA TRP A 204 -23.20 -2.87 14.66
C TRP A 204 -23.77 -4.15 14.03
N ARG A 205 -24.25 -5.05 14.89
CA ARG A 205 -24.94 -6.28 14.50
C ARG A 205 -26.43 -6.18 14.86
N PRO A 206 -27.26 -5.56 13.99
CA PRO A 206 -28.70 -5.43 14.22
C PRO A 206 -29.41 -6.79 14.28
N ARG A 207 -28.88 -7.78 13.55
CA ARG A 207 -29.38 -9.15 13.51
C ARG A 207 -28.21 -10.11 13.55
N ARG A 208 -28.49 -11.40 13.77
CA ARG A 208 -27.44 -12.44 13.78
C ARG A 208 -26.80 -12.67 12.41
N ASP A 209 -27.53 -12.38 11.35
CA ASP A 209 -27.11 -12.58 9.96
C ASP A 209 -26.61 -11.30 9.29
N LEU A 210 -26.70 -10.14 9.95
CA LEU A 210 -26.35 -8.84 9.36
C LEU A 210 -25.43 -8.06 10.28
N ALA A 211 -24.30 -7.60 9.73
CA ALA A 211 -23.38 -6.68 10.38
C ALA A 211 -23.15 -5.47 9.48
N VAL A 212 -23.03 -4.29 10.08
CA VAL A 212 -22.64 -3.04 9.41
C VAL A 212 -21.46 -2.46 10.17
N ALA A 213 -20.48 -1.90 9.47
CA ALA A 213 -19.31 -1.32 10.08
C ALA A 213 -18.89 -0.02 9.40
N ALA A 214 -18.19 0.80 10.16
CA ALA A 214 -17.46 1.96 9.66
C ALA A 214 -16.05 1.98 10.27
N VAL A 215 -15.07 2.35 9.46
CA VAL A 215 -13.65 2.34 9.83
C VAL A 215 -12.99 3.61 9.31
N PHE A 216 -12.21 4.25 10.17
CA PHE A 216 -11.36 5.39 9.83
C PHE A 216 -9.89 4.98 9.97
N ARG A 217 -9.08 5.36 8.98
CA ARG A 217 -7.61 5.22 9.02
C ARG A 217 -6.99 6.60 8.86
N GLN A 218 -6.12 6.96 9.81
CA GLN A 218 -5.41 8.21 9.79
C GLN A 218 -4.28 8.18 8.75
N ARG A 219 -4.03 9.32 8.08
CA ARG A 219 -2.89 9.52 7.17
C ARG A 219 -1.59 9.05 7.82
N PHE A 220 -0.85 8.22 7.10
CA PHE A 220 0.45 7.72 7.50
C PHE A 220 1.49 8.22 6.52
N GLU A 221 2.62 8.67 7.04
CA GLU A 221 3.78 9.06 6.24
C GLU A 221 5.02 9.04 7.10
N VAL A 222 6.17 8.89 6.44
CA VAL A 222 7.48 8.92 7.07
C VAL A 222 8.20 10.15 6.52
N PRO A 223 8.34 11.23 7.32
CA PRO A 223 9.15 12.36 6.92
C PRO A 223 10.62 11.95 6.87
N PHE A 224 11.32 12.43 5.86
CA PHE A 224 12.75 12.23 5.63
C PHE A 224 13.36 13.62 5.42
N GLN A 225 14.39 13.94 6.19
CA GLN A 225 15.12 15.21 6.12
C GLN A 225 16.60 14.90 6.35
N THR A 226 17.42 15.24 5.37
CA THR A 226 18.87 15.01 5.42
C THR A 226 19.61 16.15 4.73
N THR A 227 20.86 16.37 5.09
CA THR A 227 21.73 17.34 4.41
C THR A 227 22.83 16.56 3.71
N ALA A 228 22.98 16.79 2.40
CA ALA A 228 24.04 16.22 1.59
C ALA A 228 25.07 17.28 1.26
N GLU A 229 26.35 16.95 1.40
CA GLU A 229 27.45 17.84 1.02
C GLU A 229 27.84 17.55 -0.43
N THR A 230 28.03 18.61 -1.21
CA THR A 230 28.55 18.53 -2.58
C THR A 230 29.50 19.68 -2.85
N GLU A 231 30.21 19.63 -3.96
CA GLU A 231 31.13 20.68 -4.38
C GLU A 231 30.73 21.17 -5.76
N VAL A 232 30.53 22.48 -5.91
CA VAL A 232 30.29 23.10 -7.21
C VAL A 232 31.35 24.15 -7.44
N ALA A 233 32.13 23.98 -8.52
CA ALA A 233 33.20 24.88 -8.92
C ALA A 233 34.28 25.15 -7.84
N GLY A 234 34.59 24.17 -6.99
CA GLY A 234 35.61 24.32 -5.93
C GLY A 234 35.04 24.70 -4.57
N GLU A 235 33.76 25.09 -4.49
CA GLU A 235 33.13 25.56 -3.26
C GLU A 235 32.20 24.48 -2.67
N PRO A 236 32.33 24.15 -1.38
CA PRO A 236 31.44 23.21 -0.71
C PRO A 236 30.05 23.85 -0.55
N ILE A 237 29.03 23.06 -0.83
CA ILE A 237 27.64 23.46 -0.77
C ILE A 237 26.84 22.39 -0.04
N ASP A 238 26.04 22.84 0.93
CA ASP A 238 25.07 22.01 1.62
C ASP A 238 23.76 21.97 0.82
N LEU A 239 23.25 20.76 0.61
CA LEU A 239 21.95 20.48 0.02
C LEU A 239 21.00 19.95 1.08
N ASP A 240 19.99 20.73 1.42
CA ASP A 240 18.89 20.31 2.27
C ASP A 240 17.91 19.47 1.44
N LEU A 241 17.85 18.18 1.74
CA LEU A 241 16.96 17.23 1.08
C LEU A 241 15.80 16.91 2.01
N ALA A 242 14.58 17.17 1.56
CA ALA A 242 13.37 16.79 2.28
C ALA A 242 12.46 15.94 1.39
N ALA A 243 11.99 14.82 1.90
CA ALA A 243 11.09 13.92 1.20
C ALA A 243 10.03 13.34 2.15
N THR A 244 8.94 12.83 1.58
CA THR A 244 7.93 12.09 2.34
C THR A 244 7.81 10.68 1.76
N GLY A 245 8.17 9.69 2.57
CA GLY A 245 8.05 8.28 2.22
C GLY A 245 6.76 7.65 2.74
N GLN A 246 6.41 6.47 2.21
CA GLN A 246 5.35 5.60 2.74
C GLN A 246 3.97 6.27 2.89
N PHE A 247 3.67 7.29 2.07
CA PHE A 247 2.43 8.05 2.20
C PHE A 247 1.20 7.18 1.97
N SER A 248 0.29 7.20 2.93
CA SER A 248 -1.09 6.73 2.83
C SER A 248 -2.03 7.83 3.32
N PRO A 249 -3.07 8.21 2.55
CA PRO A 249 -3.97 9.31 2.92
C PRO A 249 -4.88 8.93 4.08
N HIS A 250 -5.64 9.90 4.58
CA HIS A 250 -6.80 9.60 5.42
C HIS A 250 -7.82 8.75 4.64
N GLN A 251 -8.38 7.73 5.27
CA GLN A 251 -9.35 6.83 4.64
C GLN A 251 -10.56 6.61 5.53
N VAL A 252 -11.72 6.47 4.89
CA VAL A 252 -12.96 6.02 5.53
C VAL A 252 -13.50 4.85 4.72
N ALA A 253 -13.90 3.78 5.40
CA ALA A 253 -14.62 2.67 4.79
C ALA A 253 -15.91 2.40 5.55
N VAL A 254 -16.98 2.11 4.83
CA VAL A 254 -18.25 1.62 5.37
C VAL A 254 -18.55 0.31 4.71
N GLY A 255 -18.94 -0.70 5.49
CA GLY A 255 -19.20 -2.03 4.97
C GLY A 255 -20.40 -2.70 5.61
N ALA A 256 -20.94 -3.67 4.89
CA ALA A 256 -21.99 -4.54 5.37
C ALA A 256 -21.64 -6.00 5.07
N THR A 257 -22.06 -6.90 5.97
CA THR A 257 -21.95 -8.33 5.75
C THR A 257 -23.29 -8.99 6.05
N TRP A 258 -23.77 -9.76 5.07
CA TRP A 258 -24.95 -10.60 5.20
C TRP A 258 -24.54 -12.08 5.18
N ARG A 259 -25.06 -12.88 6.12
CA ARG A 259 -24.73 -14.31 6.29
C ARG A 259 -25.94 -15.20 6.08
N PRO A 260 -26.30 -15.52 4.83
CA PRO A 260 -27.30 -16.53 4.55
C PRO A 260 -26.79 -17.94 4.93
N PRO A 261 -27.68 -18.95 5.01
CA PRO A 261 -27.26 -20.34 5.13
C PRO A 261 -26.28 -20.72 4.01
N GLY A 262 -25.13 -21.27 4.39
CA GLY A 262 -24.11 -21.74 3.42
C GLY A 262 -23.07 -20.71 3.02
N GLY A 263 -23.08 -19.48 3.54
CA GLY A 263 -22.04 -18.50 3.19
C GLY A 263 -22.17 -17.12 3.81
N ALA A 264 -21.39 -16.19 3.26
CA ALA A 264 -21.45 -14.77 3.58
C ALA A 264 -21.25 -13.93 2.31
N ILE A 265 -21.83 -12.74 2.29
CA ILE A 265 -21.63 -11.72 1.26
C ILE A 265 -21.20 -10.43 1.95
N HIS A 266 -20.18 -9.78 1.40
CA HIS A 266 -19.56 -8.58 1.94
C HIS A 266 -19.61 -7.46 0.90
N LEU A 267 -20.07 -6.28 1.29
CA LEU A 267 -20.05 -5.08 0.45
C LEU A 267 -19.39 -3.94 1.23
N ASP A 268 -18.32 -3.38 0.67
CA ASP A 268 -17.59 -2.28 1.27
C ASP A 268 -17.46 -1.12 0.29
N LEU A 269 -17.66 0.10 0.80
CA LEU A 269 -17.43 1.36 0.11
C LEU A 269 -16.32 2.12 0.83
N GLY A 270 -15.37 2.68 0.08
CA GLY A 270 -14.22 3.39 0.63
C GLY A 270 -13.98 4.74 -0.03
N TYR A 271 -13.44 5.67 0.74
CA TYR A 271 -12.97 6.97 0.30
C TYR A 271 -11.56 7.22 0.86
N ALA A 272 -10.65 7.74 0.03
CA ALA A 272 -9.29 8.07 0.44
C ALA A 272 -8.89 9.48 -0.03
N ARG A 273 -8.44 10.30 0.91
CA ARG A 273 -8.19 11.74 0.71
C ARG A 273 -6.79 12.05 0.16
N TRP A 274 -6.56 11.63 -1.07
CA TRP A 274 -5.30 11.81 -1.79
C TRP A 274 -4.97 13.26 -2.15
N SER A 275 -5.95 14.15 -2.20
CA SER A 275 -5.76 15.60 -2.37
C SER A 275 -4.80 16.25 -1.34
N THR A 276 -4.47 15.54 -0.26
CA THR A 276 -3.52 15.99 0.76
C THR A 276 -2.10 15.45 0.56
N TYR A 277 -1.84 14.69 -0.51
CA TYR A 277 -0.53 14.11 -0.78
C TYR A 277 0.47 15.21 -1.18
N PRO A 278 1.55 15.45 -0.41
CA PRO A 278 2.60 16.41 -0.80
C PRO A 278 3.29 16.06 -2.12
N GLY A 279 3.20 14.80 -2.55
CA GLY A 279 3.82 14.30 -3.77
C GLY A 279 5.04 13.42 -3.49
N PRO A 280 5.50 12.67 -4.52
CA PRO A 280 6.57 11.69 -4.43
C PRO A 280 7.99 12.26 -4.64
N PHE A 281 8.15 13.58 -4.69
CA PHE A 281 9.39 14.23 -5.11
C PHE A 281 10.27 14.60 -3.91
N VAL A 282 11.59 14.67 -4.12
CA VAL A 282 12.54 15.22 -3.14
C VAL A 282 12.58 16.73 -3.32
N ALA A 283 12.23 17.47 -2.28
CA ALA A 283 12.53 18.88 -2.21
C ALA A 283 14.03 19.04 -1.97
N VAL A 284 14.69 19.80 -2.84
CA VAL A 284 16.12 20.13 -2.74
C VAL A 284 16.23 21.63 -2.50
N GLY A 285 16.77 22.00 -1.34
CA GLY A 285 17.15 23.36 -0.99
C GLY A 285 18.67 23.47 -0.87
N SER A 286 19.21 24.66 -1.05
CA SER A 286 20.59 24.97 -0.77
C SER A 286 20.75 26.44 -0.41
N ALA A 287 21.64 26.74 0.54
CA ALA A 287 22.04 28.10 0.85
C ALA A 287 23.38 28.39 0.19
N LEU A 288 23.38 29.10 -0.94
CA LEU A 288 24.61 29.45 -1.63
C LEU A 288 25.22 30.73 -1.04
N PRO A 289 26.55 30.77 -0.82
CA PRO A 289 27.25 32.01 -0.52
C PRO A 289 26.99 33.06 -1.61
N LEU A 290 26.73 34.31 -1.22
CA LEU A 290 26.43 35.47 -2.07
C LEU A 290 25.09 35.46 -2.84
N VAL A 291 24.50 34.30 -3.19
CA VAL A 291 23.26 34.22 -3.99
C VAL A 291 22.02 34.04 -3.12
N GLY A 292 22.16 33.50 -1.90
CA GLY A 292 21.04 33.25 -0.99
C GLY A 292 20.47 31.84 -1.13
N GLN A 293 19.24 31.63 -0.66
CA GLN A 293 18.58 30.32 -0.74
C GLN A 293 18.09 30.04 -2.17
N LEU A 294 18.53 28.92 -2.75
CA LEU A 294 17.91 28.30 -3.91
C LEU A 294 17.12 27.07 -3.46
N ALA A 295 15.87 26.98 -3.89
CA ALA A 295 15.07 25.78 -3.75
C ALA A 295 14.54 25.38 -5.12
N ALA A 296 14.64 24.09 -5.45
CA ALA A 296 14.01 23.56 -6.64
C ALA A 296 12.48 23.69 -6.51
N GLU A 297 11.83 24.32 -7.49
CA GLU A 297 10.37 24.41 -7.51
C GLU A 297 9.78 23.03 -7.89
N LEU A 298 9.17 22.37 -6.91
CA LEU A 298 8.49 21.10 -7.16
C LEU A 298 7.17 21.33 -7.90
N PRO A 299 6.83 20.51 -8.90
CA PRO A 299 5.55 20.61 -9.57
C PRO A 299 4.41 20.33 -8.59
N ALA A 300 3.49 21.28 -8.47
CA ALA A 300 2.28 21.13 -7.66
C ALA A 300 1.27 20.21 -8.39
N VAL A 301 1.26 18.93 -8.02
CA VAL A 301 0.38 17.94 -8.64
C VAL A 301 -1.02 18.03 -8.02
N PRO A 302 -2.10 18.24 -8.81
CA PRO A 302 -3.47 18.33 -8.32
C PRO A 302 -4.09 16.94 -8.05
N TRP A 303 -3.56 16.24 -7.04
CA TRP A 303 -4.02 14.90 -6.65
C TRP A 303 -5.54 14.83 -6.45
N ARG A 304 -6.15 13.74 -6.92
CA ARG A 304 -7.59 13.50 -6.80
C ARG A 304 -7.87 12.48 -5.71
N ASP A 305 -8.88 12.75 -4.90
CA ASP A 305 -9.36 11.75 -3.94
C ASP A 305 -9.89 10.51 -4.66
N THR A 306 -9.77 9.35 -4.01
CA THR A 306 -10.23 8.09 -4.59
C THR A 306 -11.47 7.58 -3.90
N VAL A 307 -12.30 6.89 -4.68
CA VAL A 307 -13.44 6.12 -4.20
C VAL A 307 -13.23 4.67 -4.60
N SER A 308 -13.71 3.77 -3.75
CA SER A 308 -13.64 2.33 -3.99
C SER A 308 -14.92 1.62 -3.61
N ALA A 309 -15.22 0.54 -4.32
CA ALA A 309 -16.31 -0.37 -4.04
C ALA A 309 -15.82 -1.81 -4.14
N ARG A 310 -16.12 -2.63 -3.14
CA ARG A 310 -15.66 -4.02 -3.08
C ARG A 310 -16.83 -4.94 -2.72
N LEU A 311 -16.94 -6.05 -3.44
CA LEU A 311 -17.93 -7.09 -3.23
C LEU A 311 -17.20 -8.42 -3.08
N ALA A 312 -17.50 -9.19 -2.04
CA ALA A 312 -16.91 -10.50 -1.83
C ALA A 312 -17.91 -11.51 -1.28
N GLY A 313 -17.56 -12.79 -1.40
CA GLY A 313 -18.36 -13.90 -0.90
C GLY A 313 -17.50 -15.00 -0.27
N ASP A 314 -18.06 -15.62 0.76
CA ASP A 314 -17.63 -16.87 1.36
C ASP A 314 -18.68 -17.94 1.03
N TRP A 315 -18.25 -19.11 0.52
CA TRP A 315 -19.13 -20.25 0.24
C TRP A 315 -18.65 -21.50 0.99
N THR A 316 -19.49 -22.02 1.87
CA THR A 316 -19.23 -23.27 2.57
C THR A 316 -19.52 -24.44 1.64
N ILE A 317 -18.46 -25.09 1.15
CA ILE A 317 -18.58 -26.27 0.28
C ILE A 317 -18.81 -27.52 1.12
N THR A 318 -18.07 -27.63 2.23
CA THR A 318 -18.24 -28.66 3.26
C THR A 318 -17.93 -28.04 4.63
N GLU A 319 -18.15 -28.77 5.72
CA GLU A 319 -17.77 -28.32 7.07
C GLU A 319 -16.26 -28.01 7.23
N ARG A 320 -15.42 -28.50 6.32
CA ARG A 320 -13.96 -28.31 6.34
C ARG A 320 -13.44 -27.43 5.22
N VAL A 321 -14.27 -27.08 4.24
CA VAL A 321 -13.81 -26.42 3.01
C VAL A 321 -14.70 -25.21 2.71
N THR A 322 -14.07 -24.05 2.63
CA THR A 322 -14.72 -22.78 2.26
C THR A 322 -14.05 -22.21 1.02
N ALA A 323 -14.81 -21.93 -0.03
CA ALA A 323 -14.34 -21.19 -1.19
C ALA A 323 -14.59 -19.69 -0.98
N ARG A 324 -13.73 -18.85 -1.55
CA ARG A 324 -13.83 -17.38 -1.44
C ARG A 324 -13.54 -16.71 -2.75
N GLY A 325 -14.15 -15.55 -2.94
CA GLY A 325 -13.93 -14.73 -4.11
C GLY A 325 -14.34 -13.30 -3.84
N GLY A 326 -13.67 -12.38 -4.51
CA GLY A 326 -13.92 -10.96 -4.35
C GLY A 326 -13.58 -10.18 -5.60
N TYR A 327 -14.27 -9.06 -5.75
CA TYR A 327 -14.02 -8.05 -6.77
C TYR A 327 -13.99 -6.68 -6.13
N GLY A 328 -12.97 -5.89 -6.45
CA GLY A 328 -12.81 -4.51 -6.01
C GLY A 328 -12.58 -3.57 -7.18
N PHE A 329 -13.18 -2.39 -7.12
CA PHE A 329 -12.89 -1.28 -8.01
C PHE A 329 -12.40 -0.08 -7.20
N GLU A 330 -11.38 0.61 -7.70
CA GLU A 330 -10.86 1.84 -7.10
C GLU A 330 -10.43 2.84 -8.17
N THR A 331 -10.79 4.12 -7.99
CA THR A 331 -10.37 5.19 -8.93
C THR A 331 -8.89 5.56 -8.75
N SER A 332 -8.31 6.17 -9.78
CA SER A 332 -6.92 6.66 -9.73
C SER A 332 -6.81 8.00 -8.99
N PRO A 333 -5.85 8.17 -8.06
CA PRO A 333 -5.54 9.46 -7.46
C PRO A 333 -4.69 10.37 -8.35
N VAL A 334 -4.02 9.81 -9.37
CA VAL A 334 -3.17 10.57 -10.29
C VAL A 334 -4.05 11.31 -11.31
N PRO A 335 -3.80 12.61 -11.57
CA PRO A 335 -4.48 13.36 -12.62
C PRO A 335 -4.39 12.69 -14.00
N ALA A 336 -5.44 12.85 -14.81
CA ALA A 336 -5.46 12.30 -16.18
C ALA A 336 -4.58 13.09 -17.13
N GLU A 337 -4.64 14.40 -17.00
CA GLU A 337 -3.88 15.34 -17.80
C GLU A 337 -2.66 15.75 -17.00
N GLN A 338 -1.49 15.58 -17.61
CA GLN A 338 -0.19 15.99 -17.07
C GLN A 338 0.60 16.65 -18.21
N PRO A 339 0.16 17.83 -18.68
CA PRO A 339 0.75 18.49 -19.85
C PRO A 339 2.20 18.93 -19.65
N GLY A 340 2.60 19.17 -18.40
CA GLY A 340 3.94 19.59 -18.02
C GLY A 340 4.92 18.46 -17.69
N VAL A 341 5.86 18.76 -16.79
CA VAL A 341 7.07 17.95 -16.55
C VAL A 341 6.82 16.58 -15.92
N THR A 342 5.67 16.35 -15.30
CA THR A 342 5.43 15.15 -14.49
C THR A 342 5.05 13.92 -15.31
N ASN A 343 5.67 12.77 -15.05
CA ASN A 343 5.35 11.49 -15.69
C ASN A 343 4.78 10.47 -14.69
N LEU A 344 3.76 10.88 -13.94
CA LEU A 344 3.13 10.04 -12.92
C LEU A 344 2.14 9.06 -13.56
N LEU A 345 2.33 7.77 -13.30
CA LEU A 345 1.54 6.71 -13.93
C LEU A 345 0.55 6.12 -12.95
N ASP A 346 -0.72 6.13 -13.29
CA ASP A 346 -1.71 5.31 -12.59
C ASP A 346 -3.04 5.31 -13.34
N GLY A 347 -3.83 4.25 -13.13
CA GLY A 347 -5.16 4.09 -13.71
C GLY A 347 -6.18 3.54 -12.72
N PRO A 348 -7.47 3.51 -13.08
CA PRO A 348 -8.49 2.81 -12.32
C PRO A 348 -8.09 1.35 -12.10
N LYS A 349 -8.32 0.84 -10.90
CA LYS A 349 -7.87 -0.49 -10.47
C LYS A 349 -9.07 -1.44 -10.38
N HIS A 350 -8.99 -2.57 -11.08
CA HIS A 350 -9.91 -3.69 -10.94
C HIS A 350 -9.18 -4.83 -10.25
N THR A 351 -9.61 -5.22 -9.06
CA THR A 351 -8.96 -6.26 -8.26
C THR A 351 -9.87 -7.47 -8.20
N VAL A 352 -9.36 -8.65 -8.54
CA VAL A 352 -10.07 -9.94 -8.44
C VAL A 352 -9.28 -10.83 -7.48
N GLY A 353 -9.93 -11.30 -6.43
CA GLY A 353 -9.36 -12.24 -5.47
C GLY A 353 -10.09 -13.58 -5.49
N LEU A 354 -9.35 -14.66 -5.27
CA LEU A 354 -9.88 -16.02 -5.08
C LEU A 354 -9.14 -16.68 -3.92
N GLY A 355 -9.83 -17.54 -3.18
CA GLY A 355 -9.19 -18.25 -2.08
C GLY A 355 -9.92 -19.52 -1.63
N LEU A 356 -9.20 -20.31 -0.83
CA LEU A 356 -9.67 -21.57 -0.28
C LEU A 356 -9.26 -21.67 1.18
N GLY A 357 -10.24 -21.92 2.05
CA GLY A 357 -10.07 -22.21 3.46
C GLY A 357 -10.25 -23.68 3.74
N LEU A 358 -9.30 -24.26 4.48
CA LEU A 358 -9.31 -25.65 4.95
C LEU A 358 -9.29 -25.64 6.47
N ALA A 359 -10.29 -26.27 7.09
CA ALA A 359 -10.43 -26.31 8.55
C ALA A 359 -10.33 -27.73 9.09
N TRP A 360 -9.49 -27.90 10.11
CA TRP A 360 -9.38 -29.11 10.91
C TRP A 360 -9.73 -28.77 12.36
N PRO A 361 -10.95 -29.11 12.83
CA PRO A 361 -11.40 -28.75 14.18
C PRO A 361 -10.55 -29.34 15.31
N ARG A 362 -9.88 -30.47 15.07
CA ARG A 362 -8.92 -31.10 15.99
C ARG A 362 -7.68 -31.53 15.22
N ALA A 363 -6.56 -30.87 15.48
CA ALA A 363 -5.27 -31.14 14.86
C ALA A 363 -4.15 -31.06 15.91
N LEU A 364 -3.34 -30.00 15.89
CA LEU A 364 -2.14 -29.82 16.73
C LEU A 364 -2.48 -29.86 18.22
N GLY A 365 -2.16 -30.96 18.90
CA GLY A 365 -2.45 -31.12 20.34
C GLY A 365 -3.94 -31.01 20.70
N GLY A 366 -4.83 -31.38 19.76
CA GLY A 366 -6.29 -31.25 19.95
C GLY A 366 -6.86 -29.86 19.64
N LYS A 367 -6.01 -28.88 19.31
CA LYS A 367 -6.43 -27.52 18.93
C LYS A 367 -6.91 -27.48 17.48
N GLY A 368 -7.81 -26.54 17.19
CA GLY A 368 -8.29 -26.28 15.83
C GLY A 368 -7.22 -25.61 14.97
N LEU A 369 -7.12 -26.04 13.72
CA LEU A 369 -6.20 -25.52 12.71
C LEU A 369 -6.99 -25.06 11.48
N ARG A 370 -6.69 -23.87 10.97
CA ARG A 370 -7.21 -23.39 9.68
C ARG A 370 -6.05 -23.01 8.76
N LEU A 371 -6.09 -23.48 7.53
CA LEU A 371 -5.20 -23.04 6.45
C LEU A 371 -6.01 -22.26 5.44
N GLU A 372 -5.50 -21.10 5.06
CA GLU A 372 -6.12 -20.16 4.14
C GLU A 372 -5.17 -19.85 2.99
N LEU A 373 -5.59 -20.14 1.76
CA LEU A 373 -4.83 -19.88 0.54
C LEU A 373 -5.53 -18.81 -0.28
N HIS A 374 -4.78 -17.95 -0.95
CA HIS A 374 -5.34 -16.99 -1.89
C HIS A 374 -4.41 -16.65 -3.05
N GLY A 375 -5.02 -16.23 -4.14
CA GLY A 375 -4.39 -15.53 -5.24
C GLY A 375 -5.26 -14.34 -5.65
N GLN A 376 -4.63 -13.26 -6.05
CA GLN A 376 -5.29 -12.01 -6.42
C GLN A 376 -4.59 -11.36 -7.61
N ALA A 377 -5.36 -10.80 -8.52
CA ALA A 377 -4.89 -10.01 -9.66
C ALA A 377 -5.52 -8.62 -9.61
N GLN A 378 -4.68 -7.58 -9.68
CA GLN A 378 -5.08 -6.19 -9.80
C GLN A 378 -4.72 -5.69 -11.20
N LEU A 379 -5.73 -5.35 -11.99
CA LEU A 379 -5.59 -4.78 -13.32
C LEU A 379 -5.60 -3.26 -13.20
N VAL A 380 -4.51 -2.62 -13.61
CA VAL A 380 -4.38 -1.17 -13.66
C VAL A 380 -4.78 -0.71 -15.05
N GLY A 381 -5.87 0.05 -15.11
CA GLY A 381 -6.40 0.60 -16.35
C GLY A 381 -5.35 1.40 -17.10
N SER A 382 -5.36 1.29 -18.42
CA SER A 382 -4.40 2.00 -19.25
C SER A 382 -4.67 3.50 -19.27
N ARG A 383 -3.60 4.30 -19.29
CA ARG A 383 -3.71 5.75 -19.41
C ARG A 383 -2.63 6.29 -20.34
N ALA A 384 -3.08 7.12 -21.28
CA ALA A 384 -2.26 7.96 -22.12
C ALA A 384 -2.10 9.35 -21.48
N ILE A 385 -0.88 9.84 -21.39
CA ILE A 385 -0.53 11.20 -21.02
C ILE A 385 -0.13 11.93 -22.29
N ALA A 386 -0.65 13.12 -22.51
CA ALA A 386 -0.21 14.01 -23.58
C ALA A 386 0.52 15.21 -22.97
N LYS A 387 1.63 15.61 -23.61
CA LYS A 387 2.42 16.79 -23.22
C LYS A 387 2.06 17.99 -24.06
N THR A 388 2.23 19.18 -23.49
CA THR A 388 1.94 20.43 -24.19
C THR A 388 3.13 21.36 -24.07
N LEU A 389 3.59 21.89 -25.21
CA LEU A 389 4.62 22.92 -25.23
C LEU A 389 3.99 24.28 -24.94
N LEU A 390 4.57 25.00 -23.98
CA LEU A 390 4.19 26.36 -23.67
C LEU A 390 4.88 27.33 -24.65
N PRO A 391 4.19 28.42 -25.04
CA PRO A 391 4.83 29.50 -25.77
C PRO A 391 5.99 30.12 -24.98
N ALA A 392 6.99 30.63 -25.70
CA ALA A 392 8.08 31.39 -25.11
C ALA A 392 7.55 32.56 -24.24
N GLY A 393 8.13 32.74 -23.06
CA GLY A 393 7.70 33.78 -22.11
C GLY A 393 6.46 33.46 -21.27
N SER A 394 5.89 32.24 -21.37
CA SER A 394 4.80 31.81 -20.50
C SER A 394 5.19 31.80 -19.03
N THR A 395 4.32 32.32 -18.16
CA THR A 395 4.46 32.28 -16.70
C THR A 395 3.82 31.03 -16.07
N ALA A 396 3.24 30.15 -16.88
CA ALA A 396 2.57 28.93 -16.43
C ALA A 396 3.54 27.98 -15.70
N GLY A 397 3.03 27.26 -14.70
CA GLY A 397 3.82 26.40 -13.83
C GLY A 397 4.34 25.14 -14.53
N SER A 398 5.32 24.47 -13.92
CA SER A 398 5.96 23.26 -14.49
C SER A 398 5.00 22.08 -14.68
N PHE A 399 3.83 22.06 -14.01
CA PHE A 399 2.79 21.05 -14.22
C PHE A 399 1.87 21.36 -15.43
N GLU A 400 1.77 22.63 -15.82
CA GLU A 400 0.80 23.12 -16.82
C GLU A 400 1.28 22.98 -18.27
N GLY A 401 2.60 22.81 -18.47
CA GLY A 401 3.18 22.52 -19.78
C GLY A 401 4.71 22.47 -19.73
N LEU A 402 5.30 21.95 -20.80
CA LEU A 402 6.74 21.88 -21.00
C LEU A 402 7.23 23.18 -21.63
N ARG A 403 8.45 23.58 -21.29
CA ARG A 403 9.13 24.72 -21.92
C ARG A 403 10.26 24.19 -22.78
N ASP A 404 10.59 24.95 -23.82
CA ASP A 404 11.81 24.72 -24.56
C ASP A 404 13.01 24.91 -23.64
N GLU A 405 13.85 23.89 -23.54
CA GLU A 405 15.00 23.89 -22.63
C GLU A 405 16.16 24.69 -23.21
N VAL A 406 16.17 24.89 -24.53
CA VAL A 406 17.19 25.65 -25.25
C VAL A 406 16.52 26.81 -25.96
N THR A 407 17.08 28.00 -25.80
CA THR A 407 16.57 29.17 -26.52
C THR A 407 17.04 29.12 -27.96
N ASP A 408 16.11 29.23 -28.91
CA ASP A 408 16.41 29.33 -30.34
C ASP A 408 17.42 30.47 -30.62
N ASP A 409 18.62 30.12 -31.07
CA ASP A 409 19.64 31.04 -31.58
C ASP A 409 19.66 30.97 -33.12
N PRO A 410 19.26 32.05 -33.83
CA PRO A 410 19.27 32.08 -35.30
C PRO A 410 20.64 31.80 -35.94
N SER A 411 21.72 31.95 -35.18
CA SER A 411 23.09 31.68 -35.61
C SER A 411 23.57 30.25 -35.35
N ASP A 412 22.83 29.47 -34.55
CA ASP A 412 23.10 28.06 -34.29
C ASP A 412 21.88 27.19 -34.65
N PRO A 413 21.88 26.54 -35.83
CA PRO A 413 20.80 25.65 -36.26
C PRO A 413 20.51 24.50 -35.29
N ALA A 414 21.47 24.11 -34.43
CA ALA A 414 21.29 23.03 -33.47
C ALA A 414 20.42 23.42 -32.28
N THR A 415 20.17 24.72 -32.06
CA THR A 415 19.29 25.25 -31.01
C THR A 415 17.85 25.45 -31.49
N GLN A 416 17.59 25.24 -32.78
CA GLN A 416 16.30 25.54 -33.40
C GLN A 416 15.25 24.47 -33.12
N GLY A 417 14.08 24.88 -32.64
CA GLY A 417 12.90 24.06 -32.40
C GLY A 417 12.89 23.41 -31.02
N ALA A 418 11.72 22.90 -30.62
CA ALA A 418 11.48 22.46 -29.24
C ALA A 418 12.44 21.36 -28.78
N GLN A 419 13.34 21.72 -27.86
CA GLN A 419 14.31 20.84 -27.23
C GLN A 419 13.79 20.39 -25.87
N ILE A 420 13.31 19.16 -25.81
CA ILE A 420 12.62 18.60 -24.65
C ILE A 420 13.35 17.32 -24.22
N SER A 421 13.96 17.35 -23.04
CA SER A 421 14.60 16.17 -22.43
C SER A 421 13.62 15.25 -21.73
N ASN A 422 12.39 15.72 -21.50
CA ASN A 422 11.34 14.95 -20.82
C ASN A 422 11.01 13.64 -21.58
N PRO A 423 11.27 12.46 -21.01
CA PRO A 423 11.10 11.18 -21.71
C PRO A 423 9.63 10.81 -21.97
N GLY A 424 8.68 11.55 -21.39
CA GLY A 424 7.24 11.40 -21.63
C GLY A 424 6.70 12.30 -22.74
N TYR A 425 7.55 13.04 -23.47
CA TYR A 425 7.17 13.84 -24.63
C TYR A 425 7.25 13.00 -25.93
N PRO A 426 6.27 13.09 -26.85
CA PRO A 426 5.06 13.93 -26.82
C PRO A 426 3.92 13.35 -25.97
N GLY A 427 4.04 12.09 -25.55
CA GLY A 427 3.10 11.44 -24.68
C GLY A 427 3.64 10.13 -24.11
N LEU A 428 2.87 9.53 -23.21
CA LEU A 428 3.22 8.26 -22.57
C LEU A 428 1.99 7.43 -22.24
N ASP A 429 2.01 6.16 -22.64
CA ASP A 429 1.04 5.13 -22.33
C ASP A 429 1.53 4.22 -21.20
N SER A 430 0.64 3.93 -20.26
CA SER A 430 0.94 3.08 -19.10
C SER A 430 -0.21 2.17 -18.74
N GLY A 431 0.08 1.10 -18.00
CA GLY A 431 -0.92 0.16 -17.48
C GLY A 431 -0.31 -1.17 -17.07
N GLY A 432 -1.13 -2.18 -16.82
CA GLY A 432 -0.66 -3.55 -16.61
C GLY A 432 -1.32 -4.24 -15.45
N GLN A 433 -0.60 -5.16 -14.81
CA GLN A 433 -1.15 -6.01 -13.75
C GLN A 433 -0.19 -6.12 -12.57
N VAL A 434 -0.76 -6.25 -11.38
CA VAL A 434 -0.05 -6.67 -10.17
C VAL A 434 -0.73 -7.93 -9.65
N PHE A 435 0.06 -8.99 -9.46
CA PHE A 435 -0.43 -10.26 -8.93
C PHE A 435 0.07 -10.42 -7.51
N SER A 436 -0.78 -10.91 -6.62
CA SER A 436 -0.42 -11.20 -5.23
C SER A 436 -0.98 -12.54 -4.81
N GLY A 437 -0.38 -13.14 -3.80
CA GLY A 437 -0.83 -14.41 -3.27
C GLY A 437 -0.12 -14.75 -1.99
N GLY A 438 -0.67 -15.75 -1.30
CA GLY A 438 -0.14 -16.12 -0.01
C GLY A 438 -0.93 -17.19 0.68
N LEU A 439 -0.44 -17.56 1.85
CA LEU A 439 -1.07 -18.49 2.75
C LEU A 439 -1.10 -17.94 4.17
N THR A 440 -2.09 -18.32 4.93
CA THR A 440 -2.22 -17.99 6.35
C THR A 440 -2.67 -19.23 7.10
N VAL A 441 -2.04 -19.50 8.23
CA VAL A 441 -2.35 -20.59 9.14
C VAL A 441 -2.80 -19.98 10.46
N GLU A 442 -3.97 -20.39 10.93
CA GLU A 442 -4.50 -20.02 12.24
C GLU A 442 -4.55 -21.27 13.14
N VAL A 443 -4.04 -21.13 14.36
CA VAL A 443 -4.13 -22.16 15.40
C VAL A 443 -4.91 -21.58 16.57
N GLY A 444 -5.96 -22.26 17.02
CA GLY A 444 -6.68 -21.90 18.25
C GLY A 444 -5.80 -22.13 19.46
N LEU A 445 -5.76 -21.19 20.41
CA LEU A 445 -4.89 -21.26 21.61
C LEU A 445 -5.58 -21.80 22.85
#